data_AF-K2FI05-F1
#
_entry.id   AF-K2FI05-F1
#
_cell.length_a   1.000
_cell.length_b   1.000
_cell.length_c   1.000
_cell.angle_alpha   90.00
_cell.angle_beta   90.00
_cell.angle_gamma   90.00
#
_symmetry.space_group_name_H-M   'P 1'
#
loop_
_entity.id
_entity.type
_entity.pdbx_description
1 polymer ?
#
loop_
_entity_poly.entity_id
_entity_poly.type
_entity_poly.pdbx_seq_one_letter_code
_entity_poly.pdbx_strand_id
1 'polypeptide(L)'
;MRKIIVFHLMLIFFLISLLVFLHNYYVSVLLTVFNVFLTFYLVNDNKYTINIVNPQTVLLLGMSVLIFGRFFSVLLDGSYLASIFCINFIFYYCSSLDEAYKLIIYLNLILIFFSLAFILPIKNNNINNENIFFNLNKSKILVIFFMGLLSTFYLIFENFNKIQMVMSSGYLALYEGQSEDYETPYSLVLNAISIASLALLFSLKEFSLNSKKIFNILFFTVAFKFLMAIGTGSRSHFIAGLILLIWYIFHDKKLNFKHYIFLFLSFFITSVSVNYLASLSGARVIDNIERNFFENIAYIFYNQGTSLMVFDISLKYSDYPILGFWKVIFPGIQVFYNIFGITDRKDFNWSSYVVYKENYAAYMNGNGLGWSIYSDFYAFSFGFIPLFCVIIFCFSRFILKVITSKNLYFNGIVLIMITTFFTINRSSISGFIFILIIYTLMYLFFVRLKWK
;
A
#
# COMPACT_ATOMS: atom_id res chain seq x y z
N MET A 1 -14.39 24.25 -13.48
CA MET A 1 -15.21 24.91 -12.44
C MET A 1 -15.61 23.93 -11.32
N ARG A 2 -16.37 22.85 -11.60
CA ARG A 2 -16.82 21.87 -10.56
C ARG A 2 -15.73 21.33 -9.61
N LYS A 3 -14.60 20.85 -10.16
CA LYS A 3 -13.48 20.35 -9.33
C LYS A 3 -12.83 21.40 -8.44
N ILE A 4 -12.77 22.64 -8.92
CA ILE A 4 -12.19 23.74 -8.16
C ILE A 4 -13.09 24.03 -6.96
N ILE A 5 -14.41 24.04 -7.15
CA ILE A 5 -15.39 24.20 -6.05
C ILE A 5 -15.22 23.09 -5.01
N VAL A 6 -15.15 21.83 -5.45
CA VAL A 6 -14.97 20.69 -4.53
C VAL A 6 -13.62 20.76 -3.79
N PHE A 7 -12.56 21.22 -4.46
CA PHE A 7 -11.26 21.45 -3.81
C PHE A 7 -11.32 22.55 -2.75
N HIS A 8 -12.02 23.67 -3.02
CA HIS A 8 -12.23 24.72 -2.03
C HIS A 8 -13.05 24.20 -0.84
N LEU A 9 -14.08 23.38 -1.09
CA LEU A 9 -14.84 22.74 -0.02
C LEU A 9 -13.95 21.87 0.88
N MET A 10 -13.03 21.10 0.29
CA MET A 10 -12.06 20.29 1.03
C MET A 10 -11.12 21.16 1.90
N LEU A 11 -10.67 22.31 1.40
CA LEU A 11 -9.90 23.28 2.20
C LEU A 11 -10.72 23.88 3.34
N ILE A 12 -12.00 24.20 3.11
CA ILE A 12 -12.91 24.70 4.14
C ILE A 12 -13.10 23.65 5.24
N PHE A 13 -13.38 22.39 4.87
CA PHE A 13 -13.51 21.30 5.84
C PHE A 13 -12.24 21.05 6.63
N PHE A 14 -11.06 21.16 6.00
CA PHE A 14 -9.78 21.12 6.69
C PHE A 14 -9.65 22.25 7.73
N LEU A 15 -9.91 23.51 7.34
CA LEU A 15 -9.80 24.65 8.26
C LEU A 15 -10.78 24.54 9.44
N ILE A 16 -12.04 24.15 9.17
CA ILE A 16 -13.04 23.94 10.22
C ILE A 16 -12.64 22.76 11.13
N SER A 17 -12.12 21.68 10.56
CA SER A 17 -11.58 20.53 11.32
C SER A 17 -10.54 20.99 12.34
N LEU A 18 -9.62 21.87 11.94
CA LEU A 18 -8.59 22.39 12.85
C LEU A 18 -9.16 23.31 13.92
N LEU A 19 -10.05 24.24 13.56
CA LEU A 19 -10.65 25.18 14.50
C LEU A 19 -11.49 24.48 15.58
N VAL A 20 -12.22 23.44 15.18
CA VAL A 20 -13.16 22.74 16.07
C VAL A 20 -12.47 21.62 16.85
N PHE A 21 -11.26 21.19 16.47
CA PHE A 21 -10.55 20.05 17.09
C PHE A 21 -10.52 20.11 18.62
N LEU A 22 -10.13 21.26 19.18
CA LEU A 22 -10.00 21.45 20.63
C LEU A 22 -11.34 21.45 21.38
N HIS A 23 -12.44 21.78 20.70
CA HIS A 23 -13.76 21.93 21.33
C HIS A 23 -14.67 20.72 21.09
N ASN A 24 -14.61 20.14 19.90
CA ASN A 24 -15.42 18.97 19.53
C ASN A 24 -14.61 18.07 18.58
N TYR A 25 -13.89 17.15 19.21
CA TYR A 25 -13.02 16.20 18.53
C TYR A 25 -13.77 15.31 17.52
N TYR A 26 -15.02 14.91 17.84
CA TYR A 26 -15.85 14.10 16.95
C TYR A 26 -16.17 14.81 15.62
N VAL A 27 -16.47 16.11 15.66
CA VAL A 27 -16.72 16.90 14.44
C VAL A 27 -15.46 17.01 13.58
N SER A 28 -14.29 17.15 14.20
CA SER A 28 -13.02 17.18 13.45
C SER A 28 -12.71 15.86 12.75
N VAL A 29 -12.96 14.73 13.42
CA VAL A 29 -12.89 13.37 12.85
C VAL A 29 -13.82 13.25 11.64
N LEU A 30 -15.07 13.68 11.79
CA LEU A 30 -16.10 13.59 10.75
C LEU A 30 -15.77 14.45 9.52
N LEU A 31 -15.28 15.68 9.71
CA LEU A 31 -14.83 16.54 8.62
C LEU A 31 -13.62 15.96 7.88
N THR A 32 -12.69 15.34 8.61
CA THR A 32 -11.54 14.66 8.02
C THR A 32 -11.99 13.45 7.17
N VAL A 33 -12.99 12.69 7.63
CA VAL A 33 -13.59 11.60 6.84
C VAL A 33 -14.27 12.14 5.57
N PHE A 34 -14.97 13.28 5.65
CA PHE A 34 -15.51 13.90 4.45
C PHE A 34 -14.43 14.28 3.43
N ASN A 35 -13.28 14.78 3.88
CA ASN A 35 -12.15 15.07 3.00
C ASN A 35 -11.62 13.82 2.26
N VAL A 36 -11.70 12.63 2.87
CA VAL A 36 -11.40 11.37 2.17
C VAL A 36 -12.34 11.15 1.00
N PHE A 37 -13.66 11.30 1.21
CA PHE A 37 -14.65 11.16 0.14
C PHE A 37 -14.50 12.21 -0.98
N LEU A 38 -14.21 13.46 -0.62
CA LEU A 38 -13.91 14.51 -1.61
C LEU A 38 -12.65 14.19 -2.41
N THR A 39 -11.64 13.60 -1.79
CA THR A 39 -10.41 13.13 -2.47
C THR A 39 -10.73 12.03 -3.48
N PHE A 40 -11.53 11.02 -3.11
CA PHE A 40 -12.01 10.00 -4.06
C PHE A 40 -12.69 10.63 -5.27
N TYR A 41 -13.52 11.65 -5.05
CA TYR A 41 -14.19 12.34 -6.13
C TYR A 41 -13.21 13.10 -7.03
N LEU A 42 -12.35 13.95 -6.47
CA LEU A 42 -11.44 14.82 -7.23
C LEU A 42 -10.48 14.04 -8.11
N VAL A 43 -9.98 12.92 -7.58
CA VAL A 43 -8.92 12.13 -8.20
C VAL A 43 -9.49 11.20 -9.30
N ASN A 44 -10.75 10.76 -9.18
CA ASN A 44 -11.40 9.86 -10.14
C ASN A 44 -12.38 10.53 -11.12
N ASP A 45 -12.77 11.78 -10.90
CA ASP A 45 -13.61 12.53 -11.84
C ASP A 45 -12.80 13.06 -13.04
N ASN A 46 -11.85 12.29 -13.57
CA ASN A 46 -10.91 12.75 -14.60
C ASN A 46 -11.16 12.10 -15.97
N LYS A 47 -10.87 12.83 -17.05
CA LYS A 47 -10.97 12.29 -18.43
C LYS A 47 -10.01 11.11 -18.68
N TYR A 48 -8.97 11.01 -17.86
CA TYR A 48 -7.91 10.01 -17.95
C TYR A 48 -8.21 8.71 -17.20
N THR A 49 -9.23 8.71 -16.34
CA THR A 49 -9.58 7.57 -15.49
C THR A 49 -10.78 6.86 -16.07
N ILE A 50 -10.50 5.92 -16.97
CA ILE A 50 -11.53 5.15 -17.69
C ILE A 50 -12.05 4.00 -16.81
N ASN A 51 -11.20 3.44 -15.95
CA ASN A 51 -11.53 2.24 -15.17
C ASN A 51 -11.89 2.58 -13.72
N ILE A 52 -12.59 1.67 -13.07
CA ILE A 52 -13.02 1.80 -11.67
C ILE A 52 -11.88 1.53 -10.70
N VAL A 53 -11.10 0.50 -11.03
CA VAL A 53 -9.91 0.13 -10.28
C VAL A 53 -8.73 0.69 -11.05
N ASN A 54 -8.19 1.79 -10.55
CA ASN A 54 -6.99 2.45 -11.05
C ASN A 54 -6.00 2.55 -9.89
N PRO A 55 -4.70 2.77 -10.15
CA PRO A 55 -3.70 2.90 -9.09
C PRO A 55 -4.13 3.82 -7.93
N GLN A 56 -4.62 5.02 -8.23
CA GLN A 56 -5.06 5.99 -7.22
C GLN A 56 -6.27 5.52 -6.41
N THR A 57 -7.20 4.76 -6.99
CA THR A 57 -8.35 4.23 -6.22
C THR A 57 -7.92 3.14 -5.28
N VAL A 58 -7.00 2.27 -5.72
CA VAL A 58 -6.42 1.22 -4.89
C VAL A 58 -5.64 1.81 -3.72
N LEU A 59 -4.85 2.86 -3.96
CA LEU A 59 -4.11 3.57 -2.91
C LEU A 59 -5.07 4.18 -1.88
N LEU A 60 -6.11 4.90 -2.34
CA LEU A 60 -7.09 5.54 -1.46
C LEU A 60 -7.94 4.51 -0.70
N LEU A 61 -8.29 3.37 -1.30
CA LEU A 61 -8.98 2.28 -0.60
C LEU A 61 -8.10 1.73 0.54
N GLY A 62 -6.80 1.53 0.28
CA GLY A 62 -5.84 1.16 1.32
C GLY A 62 -5.76 2.22 2.42
N MET A 63 -5.67 3.50 2.07
CA MET A 63 -5.64 4.61 3.03
C MET A 63 -6.90 4.67 3.88
N SER A 64 -8.08 4.52 3.28
CA SER A 64 -9.38 4.52 3.96
C SER A 64 -9.48 3.43 5.03
N VAL A 65 -8.92 2.25 4.77
CA VAL A 65 -9.09 1.08 5.64
C VAL A 65 -7.97 0.98 6.66
N LEU A 66 -6.73 1.19 6.23
CA LEU A 66 -5.53 0.94 7.04
C LEU A 66 -5.12 2.15 7.89
N ILE A 67 -5.52 3.36 7.51
CA ILE A 67 -5.22 4.61 8.23
C ILE A 67 -6.52 5.22 8.75
N PHE A 68 -7.48 5.53 7.87
CA PHE A 68 -8.76 6.10 8.31
C PHE A 68 -9.72 5.08 8.92
N GLY A 69 -9.36 3.80 9.01
CA GLY A 69 -10.23 2.76 9.58
C GLY A 69 -10.71 3.14 10.98
N ARG A 70 -9.82 3.66 11.83
CA ARG A 70 -10.18 4.12 13.18
C ARG A 70 -11.15 5.31 13.20
N PHE A 71 -11.13 6.16 12.18
CA PHE A 71 -12.11 7.24 12.04
C PHE A 71 -13.48 6.67 11.61
N PHE A 72 -13.49 5.72 10.68
CA PHE A 72 -14.73 5.03 10.28
C PHE A 72 -15.34 4.21 11.42
N SER A 73 -14.54 3.57 12.28
CA SER A 73 -15.07 2.83 13.43
C SER A 73 -15.82 3.74 14.39
N VAL A 74 -15.38 5.00 14.55
CA VAL A 74 -16.01 5.98 15.45
C VAL A 74 -17.33 6.49 14.92
N LEU A 75 -17.45 6.61 13.59
CA LEU A 75 -18.71 6.96 12.95
C LEU A 75 -19.76 5.85 13.07
N LEU A 76 -19.32 4.60 13.17
CA LEU A 76 -20.20 3.43 13.34
C LEU A 76 -20.52 3.15 14.81
N ASP A 77 -19.55 3.37 15.69
CA ASP A 77 -19.64 3.17 17.13
C ASP A 77 -18.82 4.24 17.86
N GLY A 78 -19.51 5.21 18.47
CA GLY A 78 -18.89 6.34 19.15
C GLY A 78 -18.04 5.97 20.36
N SER A 79 -18.14 4.75 20.89
CA SER A 79 -17.32 4.29 22.03
C SER A 79 -15.82 4.28 21.71
N TYR A 80 -15.44 4.10 20.44
CA TYR A 80 -14.05 4.13 20.00
C TYR A 80 -13.42 5.53 20.00
N LEU A 81 -14.20 6.62 20.22
CA LEU A 81 -13.70 8.00 20.18
C LEU A 81 -12.52 8.22 21.14
N ALA A 82 -12.58 7.64 22.34
CA ALA A 82 -11.55 7.78 23.36
C ALA A 82 -10.25 7.03 23.02
N SER A 83 -10.31 6.02 22.14
CA SER A 83 -9.18 5.12 21.83
C SER A 83 -8.64 5.27 20.41
N ILE A 84 -9.19 6.21 19.60
CA ILE A 84 -8.75 6.46 18.21
C ILE A 84 -7.24 6.63 18.15
N PHE A 85 -6.69 7.45 19.05
CA PHE A 85 -5.28 7.79 19.10
C PHE A 85 -4.47 6.95 20.08
N CYS A 86 -4.91 5.72 20.35
CA CYS A 86 -4.21 4.80 21.22
C CYS A 86 -3.80 3.52 20.49
N ILE A 87 -2.55 3.11 20.65
CA ILE A 87 -2.03 1.83 20.20
C ILE A 87 -1.70 0.96 21.40
N ASN A 88 -2.03 -0.33 21.28
CA ASN A 88 -1.62 -1.37 22.22
C ASN A 88 -1.03 -2.53 21.41
N PHE A 89 0.09 -2.27 20.75
CA PHE A 89 0.78 -3.21 19.89
C PHE A 89 2.29 -2.97 20.02
N ILE A 90 3.02 -3.96 20.55
CA ILE A 90 4.45 -3.88 20.94
C ILE A 90 4.70 -2.97 22.15
N PHE A 91 4.02 -1.84 22.24
CA PHE A 91 3.98 -0.94 23.39
C PHE A 91 2.58 -0.30 23.50
N TYR A 92 2.29 0.23 24.68
CA TYR A 92 1.08 1.00 24.93
C TYR A 92 1.41 2.49 24.80
N TYR A 93 0.71 3.18 23.91
CA TYR A 93 0.91 4.60 23.67
C TYR A 93 -0.43 5.26 23.26
N CYS A 94 -0.76 6.38 23.89
CA CYS A 94 -1.85 7.26 23.48
C CYS A 94 -1.31 8.65 23.18
N SER A 95 -1.69 9.22 22.04
CA SER A 95 -1.26 10.57 21.65
C SER A 95 -1.82 11.61 22.60
N SER A 96 -0.97 12.57 22.97
CA SER A 96 -1.40 13.82 23.59
C SER A 96 -2.29 14.63 22.62
N LEU A 97 -3.02 15.62 23.14
CA LEU A 97 -3.87 16.49 22.30
C LEU A 97 -3.09 17.18 21.18
N ASP A 98 -1.85 17.61 21.45
CA ASP A 98 -0.99 18.27 20.47
C ASP A 98 -0.50 17.29 19.39
N GLU A 99 -0.13 16.06 19.77
CA GLU A 99 0.27 15.01 18.83
C GLU A 99 -0.90 14.62 17.92
N ALA A 100 -2.08 14.43 18.50
CA ALA A 100 -3.31 14.16 17.77
C ALA A 100 -3.70 15.30 16.81
N TYR A 101 -3.57 16.55 17.26
CA TYR A 101 -3.80 17.72 16.41
C TYR A 101 -2.82 17.77 15.23
N LYS A 102 -1.52 17.54 15.49
CA LYS A 102 -0.47 17.43 14.47
C LYS A 102 -0.82 16.32 13.48
N LEU A 103 -1.22 15.13 13.94
CA LEU A 103 -1.61 14.03 13.07
C LEU A 103 -2.76 14.40 12.12
N ILE A 104 -3.80 15.06 12.62
CA ILE A 104 -4.92 15.53 11.77
C ILE A 104 -4.46 16.53 10.70
N ILE A 105 -3.52 17.42 11.03
CA ILE A 105 -2.90 18.31 10.03
C ILE A 105 -2.24 17.48 8.93
N TYR A 106 -1.37 16.54 9.28
CA TYR A 106 -0.66 15.70 8.31
C TYR A 106 -1.62 14.87 7.44
N LEU A 107 -2.66 14.28 8.02
CA LEU A 107 -3.67 13.51 7.30
C LEU A 107 -4.42 14.35 6.27
N ASN A 108 -4.86 15.56 6.64
CA ASN A 108 -5.54 16.45 5.70
C ASN A 108 -4.58 16.99 4.63
N LEU A 109 -3.33 17.30 4.97
CA LEU A 109 -2.31 17.71 3.99
C LEU A 109 -2.04 16.61 2.96
N ILE A 110 -2.03 15.33 3.36
CA ILE A 110 -1.96 14.20 2.42
C ILE A 110 -3.10 14.28 1.42
N LEU A 111 -4.35 14.37 1.90
CA LEU A 111 -5.54 14.40 1.04
C LEU A 111 -5.54 15.60 0.08
N ILE A 112 -5.17 16.79 0.59
CA ILE A 112 -5.13 18.04 -0.18
C ILE A 112 -4.08 17.98 -1.28
N PHE A 113 -2.82 17.68 -0.93
CA PHE A 113 -1.72 17.69 -1.90
C PHE A 113 -1.75 16.51 -2.86
N PHE A 114 -2.30 15.36 -2.42
CA PHE A 114 -2.60 14.25 -3.31
C PHE A 114 -3.64 14.67 -4.37
N SER A 115 -4.73 15.34 -3.96
CA SER A 115 -5.77 15.82 -4.87
C SER A 115 -5.29 16.95 -5.80
N LEU A 116 -4.46 17.87 -5.31
CA LEU A 116 -3.95 19.02 -6.07
C LEU A 116 -3.27 18.57 -7.37
N ALA A 117 -2.50 17.49 -7.32
CA ALA A 117 -1.81 16.91 -8.47
C ALA A 117 -2.75 16.44 -9.60
N PHE A 118 -3.99 16.05 -9.27
CA PHE A 118 -5.02 15.61 -10.22
C PHE A 118 -5.88 16.76 -10.77
N ILE A 119 -5.87 17.92 -10.11
CA ILE A 119 -6.58 19.13 -10.57
C ILE A 119 -5.74 19.90 -11.57
N LEU A 120 -4.44 20.00 -11.30
CA LEU A 120 -3.53 20.74 -12.16
C LEU A 120 -3.31 19.99 -13.49
N PRO A 121 -3.36 20.68 -14.64
CA PRO A 121 -3.19 20.03 -15.93
C PRO A 121 -1.82 19.37 -16.06
N ILE A 122 -1.76 18.28 -16.83
CA ILE A 122 -0.52 17.72 -17.35
C ILE A 122 -0.36 18.23 -18.78
N LYS A 123 0.83 18.77 -19.10
CA LYS A 123 1.21 18.96 -20.50
C LYS A 123 1.39 17.57 -21.10
N ASN A 124 0.41 17.13 -21.89
CA ASN A 124 0.59 15.97 -22.76
C ASN A 124 1.60 16.39 -23.82
N ASN A 125 2.87 16.09 -23.58
CA ASN A 125 3.79 15.95 -24.68
C ASN A 125 3.30 14.70 -25.42
N ASN A 126 2.60 14.91 -26.52
CA ASN A 126 2.39 13.90 -27.54
C ASN A 126 3.78 13.55 -28.08
N ILE A 127 4.53 12.74 -27.33
CA ILE A 127 5.64 11.99 -27.90
C ILE A 127 4.93 11.06 -28.84
N ASN A 128 5.02 11.37 -30.13
CA ASN A 128 4.55 10.51 -31.20
C ASN A 128 4.96 9.10 -30.83
N ASN A 129 3.99 8.18 -30.85
CA ASN A 129 4.24 6.76 -30.91
C ASN A 129 4.94 6.51 -32.26
N GLU A 130 6.18 6.96 -32.41
CA GLU A 130 7.07 6.37 -33.38
C GLU A 130 7.14 4.91 -32.98
N ASN A 131 6.68 4.06 -33.89
CA ASN A 131 6.74 2.62 -33.79
C ASN A 131 8.21 2.25 -33.51
N ILE A 132 8.59 2.17 -32.25
CA ILE A 132 9.85 1.57 -31.83
C ILE A 132 9.66 0.11 -32.20
N PHE A 133 10.22 -0.28 -33.34
CA PHE A 133 10.20 -1.64 -33.84
C PHE A 133 10.85 -2.54 -32.80
N PHE A 134 10.03 -3.20 -31.99
CA PHE A 134 10.48 -4.15 -30.99
C PHE A 134 10.69 -5.50 -31.65
N ASN A 135 11.94 -5.96 -31.70
CA ASN A 135 12.25 -7.33 -32.08
C ASN A 135 12.02 -8.25 -30.87
N LEU A 136 10.75 -8.48 -30.53
CA LEU A 136 10.34 -9.39 -29.46
C LEU A 136 10.26 -10.81 -30.01
N ASN A 137 11.30 -11.60 -29.74
CA ASN A 137 11.31 -13.02 -30.07
C ASN A 137 10.42 -13.79 -29.08
N LYS A 138 9.67 -14.79 -29.57
CA LYS A 138 8.82 -15.69 -28.76
C LYS A 138 9.61 -16.35 -27.62
N SER A 139 10.89 -16.65 -27.83
CA SER A 139 11.78 -17.20 -26.79
C SER A 139 11.92 -16.28 -25.59
N LYS A 140 12.04 -14.96 -25.78
CA LYS A 140 12.14 -13.98 -24.70
C LYS A 140 10.87 -13.93 -23.84
N ILE A 141 9.70 -13.98 -24.49
CA ILE A 141 8.40 -14.00 -23.79
C ILE A 141 8.29 -15.27 -22.93
N LEU A 142 8.74 -16.42 -23.43
CA LEU A 142 8.78 -17.67 -22.67
C LEU A 142 9.75 -17.59 -21.49
N VAL A 143 10.93 -16.99 -21.66
CA VAL A 143 11.89 -16.78 -20.54
C VAL A 143 11.25 -15.95 -19.44
N ILE A 144 10.62 -14.81 -19.77
CA ILE A 144 9.92 -13.97 -18.79
C ILE A 144 8.82 -14.77 -18.08
N PHE A 145 8.05 -15.56 -18.83
CA PHE A 145 7.01 -16.41 -18.25
C PHE A 145 7.58 -17.45 -17.27
N PHE A 146 8.61 -18.20 -17.64
CA PHE A 146 9.21 -19.20 -16.76
C PHE A 146 9.85 -18.57 -15.52
N MET A 147 10.52 -17.42 -15.66
CA MET A 147 11.05 -16.67 -14.51
C MET A 147 9.92 -16.27 -13.53
N GLY A 148 8.83 -15.71 -14.05
CA GLY A 148 7.66 -15.33 -13.25
C GLY A 148 6.96 -16.54 -12.63
N LEU A 149 6.82 -17.63 -13.38
CA LEU A 149 6.11 -18.83 -12.94
C LEU A 149 6.88 -19.59 -11.86
N LEU A 150 8.18 -19.82 -12.04
CA LEU A 150 9.03 -20.48 -11.04
C LEU A 150 9.11 -19.67 -9.75
N SER A 151 9.30 -18.35 -9.84
CA SER A 151 9.30 -17.48 -8.66
C SER A 151 7.95 -17.49 -7.94
N THR A 152 6.84 -17.50 -8.67
CA THR A 152 5.50 -17.55 -8.06
C THR A 152 5.23 -18.91 -7.40
N PHE A 153 5.63 -20.02 -8.02
CA PHE A 153 5.46 -21.35 -7.43
C PHE A 153 6.27 -21.53 -6.15
N TYR A 154 7.51 -21.03 -6.12
CA TYR A 154 8.29 -21.03 -4.90
C TYR A 154 7.57 -20.28 -3.76
N LEU A 155 7.02 -19.09 -4.05
CA LEU A 155 6.30 -18.31 -3.05
C LEU A 155 4.98 -18.96 -2.60
N ILE A 156 4.32 -19.70 -3.48
CA ILE A 156 3.15 -20.51 -3.13
C ILE A 156 3.56 -21.63 -2.16
N PHE A 157 4.65 -22.33 -2.45
CA PHE A 157 5.20 -23.37 -1.59
C PHE A 157 5.61 -22.81 -0.21
N GLU A 158 6.29 -21.66 -0.18
CA GLU A 158 6.64 -20.97 1.07
C GLU A 158 5.39 -20.58 1.88
N ASN A 159 4.36 -20.04 1.22
CA ASN A 159 3.09 -19.72 1.88
C ASN A 159 2.41 -20.97 2.43
N PHE A 160 2.48 -22.10 1.72
CA PHE A 160 1.92 -23.36 2.20
C PHE A 160 2.62 -23.83 3.48
N ASN A 161 3.95 -23.78 3.53
CA ASN A 161 4.72 -24.11 4.73
C ASN A 161 4.36 -23.19 5.90
N LYS A 162 4.19 -21.89 5.65
CA LYS A 162 3.74 -20.93 6.67
C LYS A 162 2.33 -21.25 7.19
N ILE A 163 1.41 -21.66 6.32
CA ILE A 163 0.06 -22.07 6.73
C ILE A 163 0.14 -23.30 7.63
N GLN A 164 0.95 -24.30 7.25
CA GLN A 164 1.17 -25.49 8.09
C GLN A 164 1.72 -25.13 9.46
N MET A 165 2.69 -24.22 9.53
CA MET A 165 3.26 -23.73 10.78
C MET A 165 2.20 -23.04 11.65
N VAL A 166 1.38 -22.16 11.07
CA VAL A 166 0.29 -21.50 11.80
C VAL A 166 -0.73 -22.51 12.33
N MET A 167 -1.05 -23.55 11.55
CA MET A 167 -1.98 -24.59 11.98
C MET A 167 -1.41 -25.47 13.10
N SER A 168 -0.10 -25.72 13.12
CA SER A 168 0.54 -26.57 14.13
C SER A 168 0.89 -25.84 15.43
N SER A 169 1.31 -24.57 15.34
CA SER A 169 1.95 -23.82 16.43
C SER A 169 1.33 -22.44 16.68
N GLY A 170 0.26 -22.10 15.96
CA GLY A 170 -0.45 -20.82 16.10
C GLY A 170 0.23 -19.67 15.36
N TYR A 171 -0.42 -18.50 15.36
CA TYR A 171 0.03 -17.34 14.58
C TYR A 171 1.40 -16.77 15.02
N LEU A 172 1.72 -16.86 16.32
CA LEU A 172 2.97 -16.33 16.87
C LEU A 172 4.21 -17.09 16.38
N ALA A 173 4.06 -18.35 15.96
CA ALA A 173 5.14 -19.16 15.44
C ALA A 173 5.78 -18.57 14.16
N LEU A 174 5.01 -17.83 13.35
CA LEU A 174 5.54 -17.10 12.19
C LEU A 174 6.60 -16.04 12.54
N TYR A 175 6.72 -15.69 13.82
CA TYR A 175 7.58 -14.63 14.33
C TYR A 175 8.74 -15.15 15.17
N GLU A 176 8.77 -16.44 15.54
CA GLU A 176 9.78 -17.03 16.44
C GLU A 176 11.22 -16.97 15.91
N GLY A 177 11.42 -16.86 14.58
CA GLY A 177 12.74 -16.76 13.95
C GLY A 177 13.13 -15.36 13.45
N GLN A 178 12.32 -14.31 13.69
CA GLN A 178 12.60 -12.96 13.16
C GLN A 178 13.79 -12.25 13.83
N SER A 179 14.33 -12.82 14.91
CA SER A 179 15.51 -12.34 15.62
C SER A 179 16.83 -12.88 15.08
N GLU A 180 16.83 -13.97 14.31
CA GLU A 180 18.05 -14.77 14.07
C GLU A 180 18.66 -14.58 12.66
N ASP A 181 17.86 -14.34 11.61
CA ASP A 181 18.35 -14.17 10.24
C ASP A 181 18.02 -12.79 9.65
N TYR A 182 19.05 -11.96 9.47
CA TYR A 182 18.94 -10.57 8.95
C TYR A 182 19.39 -10.43 7.49
N GLU A 183 19.36 -11.51 6.72
CA GLU A 183 19.56 -11.45 5.28
C GLU A 183 18.31 -10.88 4.58
N THR A 184 18.49 -10.26 3.41
CA THR A 184 17.35 -9.88 2.58
C THR A 184 16.63 -11.17 2.20
N PRO A 185 15.40 -11.43 2.70
CA PRO A 185 14.79 -12.73 2.50
C PRO A 185 14.62 -12.97 1.00
N TYR A 186 15.12 -14.11 0.52
CA TYR A 186 15.03 -14.51 -0.89
C TYR A 186 13.62 -14.37 -1.47
N SER A 187 12.60 -14.53 -0.62
CA SER A 187 11.20 -14.33 -0.94
C SER A 187 10.85 -12.91 -1.42
N LEU A 188 11.53 -11.85 -0.95
CA LEU A 188 11.36 -10.48 -1.46
C LEU A 188 11.86 -10.34 -2.90
N VAL A 189 13.02 -10.94 -3.21
CA VAL A 189 13.59 -10.95 -4.57
C VAL A 189 12.69 -11.70 -5.52
N LEU A 190 12.25 -12.90 -5.13
CA LEU A 190 11.33 -13.71 -5.93
C LEU A 190 9.97 -13.02 -6.10
N ASN A 191 9.47 -12.33 -5.08
CA ASN A 191 8.24 -11.54 -5.18
C ASN A 191 8.39 -10.41 -6.20
N ALA A 192 9.53 -9.70 -6.19
CA ALA A 192 9.80 -8.65 -7.17
C ALA A 192 9.91 -9.20 -8.59
N ILE A 193 10.60 -10.32 -8.79
CA ILE A 193 10.69 -11.00 -10.09
C ILE A 193 9.30 -11.45 -10.58
N SER A 194 8.50 -12.05 -9.71
CA SER A 194 7.14 -12.51 -10.02
C SER A 194 6.25 -11.36 -10.50
N ILE A 195 6.17 -10.26 -9.75
CA ILE A 195 5.36 -9.09 -10.09
C ILE A 195 5.91 -8.37 -11.34
N ALA A 196 7.23 -8.20 -11.44
CA ALA A 196 7.87 -7.57 -12.60
C ALA A 196 7.66 -8.38 -13.90
N SER A 197 7.73 -9.71 -13.82
CA SER A 197 7.45 -10.60 -14.96
C SER A 197 5.99 -10.49 -15.40
N LEU A 198 5.06 -10.46 -14.45
CA LEU A 198 3.65 -10.26 -14.72
C LEU A 198 3.39 -8.89 -15.37
N ALA A 199 4.01 -7.82 -14.85
CA ALA A 199 3.90 -6.46 -15.39
C ALA A 199 4.44 -6.35 -16.82
N LEU A 200 5.55 -7.03 -17.11
CA LEU A 200 6.09 -7.09 -18.47
C LEU A 200 5.14 -7.86 -19.40
N LEU A 201 4.67 -9.03 -19.01
CA LEU A 201 3.74 -9.80 -19.83
C LEU A 201 2.42 -9.04 -20.05
N PHE A 202 1.96 -8.26 -19.07
CA PHE A 202 0.82 -7.36 -19.25
C PHE A 202 1.09 -6.31 -20.32
N SER A 203 2.25 -5.66 -20.28
CA SER A 203 2.64 -4.69 -21.33
C SER A 203 2.75 -5.34 -22.72
N LEU A 204 3.05 -6.65 -22.78
CA LEU A 204 3.22 -7.40 -24.01
C LEU A 204 1.98 -8.21 -24.45
N LYS A 205 0.86 -8.12 -23.72
CA LYS A 205 -0.31 -9.01 -23.94
C LYS A 205 -0.98 -8.79 -25.30
N GLU A 206 -0.89 -7.60 -25.87
CA GLU A 206 -1.60 -7.22 -27.11
C GLU A 206 -0.84 -7.63 -28.38
N PHE A 207 0.42 -8.03 -28.28
CA PHE A 207 1.24 -8.39 -29.45
C PHE A 207 0.84 -9.71 -30.10
N SER A 208 0.28 -10.67 -29.35
CA SER A 208 -0.14 -11.97 -29.89
C SER A 208 -1.18 -12.66 -29.03
N LEU A 209 -1.99 -13.53 -29.63
CA LEU A 209 -2.91 -14.42 -28.88
C LEU A 209 -2.17 -15.30 -27.86
N ASN A 210 -0.95 -15.73 -28.18
CA ASN A 210 -0.14 -16.56 -27.29
C ASN A 210 0.37 -15.77 -26.08
N SER A 211 0.80 -14.52 -26.24
CA SER A 211 1.22 -13.68 -25.12
C SER A 211 0.07 -13.37 -24.17
N LYS A 212 -1.15 -13.18 -24.67
CA LYS A 212 -2.36 -13.04 -23.84
C LYS A 212 -2.64 -14.31 -23.01
N LYS A 213 -2.55 -15.50 -23.59
CA LYS A 213 -2.72 -16.77 -22.86
C LYS A 213 -1.67 -16.94 -21.77
N ILE A 214 -0.40 -16.70 -22.10
CA ILE A 214 0.74 -16.77 -21.18
C ILE A 214 0.56 -15.79 -20.01
N PHE A 215 0.17 -14.54 -20.31
CA PHE A 215 -0.16 -13.54 -19.30
C PHE A 215 -1.28 -14.03 -18.36
N ASN A 216 -2.38 -14.56 -18.90
CA ASN A 216 -3.51 -15.03 -18.10
C ASN A 216 -3.11 -16.16 -17.14
N ILE A 217 -2.29 -17.11 -17.59
CA ILE A 217 -1.79 -18.20 -16.74
C ILE A 217 -0.96 -17.63 -15.58
N LEU A 218 -0.01 -16.75 -15.86
CA LEU A 218 0.79 -16.12 -14.81
C LEU A 218 -0.07 -15.22 -13.90
N PHE A 219 -1.05 -14.54 -14.45
CA PHE A 219 -1.96 -13.69 -13.70
C PHE A 219 -2.75 -14.48 -12.66
N PHE A 220 -3.39 -15.58 -13.06
CA PHE A 220 -4.16 -16.40 -12.13
C PHE A 220 -3.30 -17.10 -11.08
N THR A 221 -2.06 -17.50 -11.43
CA THR A 221 -1.12 -18.06 -10.44
C THR A 221 -0.66 -17.03 -9.42
N VAL A 222 -0.38 -15.78 -9.84
CA VAL A 222 -0.06 -14.67 -8.92
C VAL A 222 -1.27 -14.28 -8.06
N ALA A 223 -2.47 -14.22 -8.65
CA ALA A 223 -3.69 -13.96 -7.90
C ALA A 223 -3.94 -15.04 -6.84
N PHE A 224 -3.78 -16.31 -7.20
CA PHE A 224 -3.90 -17.45 -6.27
C PHE A 224 -2.91 -17.34 -5.11
N LYS A 225 -1.64 -16.99 -5.38
CA LYS A 225 -0.64 -16.72 -4.32
C LYS A 225 -1.13 -15.66 -3.33
N PHE A 226 -1.70 -14.55 -3.81
CA PHE A 226 -2.24 -13.50 -2.93
C PHE A 226 -3.44 -13.99 -2.11
N LEU A 227 -4.33 -14.78 -2.72
CA LEU A 227 -5.48 -15.35 -2.04
C LEU A 227 -5.07 -16.37 -0.96
N MET A 228 -4.00 -17.14 -1.17
CA MET A 228 -3.48 -18.05 -0.14
C MET A 228 -3.01 -17.34 1.13
N ALA A 229 -2.65 -16.05 1.04
CA ALA A 229 -2.15 -15.29 2.20
C ALA A 229 -3.20 -15.15 3.33
N ILE A 230 -4.48 -15.46 3.09
CA ILE A 230 -5.47 -15.52 4.16
C ILE A 230 -5.16 -16.60 5.19
N GLY A 231 -4.61 -17.74 4.75
CA GLY A 231 -4.31 -18.87 5.64
C GLY A 231 -3.21 -18.55 6.65
N THR A 232 -2.31 -17.62 6.33
CA THR A 232 -1.29 -17.10 7.26
C THR A 232 -1.79 -15.94 8.14
N GLY A 233 -3.08 -15.60 8.06
CA GLY A 233 -3.68 -14.44 8.73
C GLY A 233 -3.37 -13.09 8.07
N SER A 234 -2.69 -13.08 6.91
CA SER A 234 -2.28 -11.86 6.21
C SER A 234 -3.39 -11.27 5.31
N ARG A 235 -4.35 -10.59 5.96
CA ARG A 235 -5.55 -10.00 5.35
C ARG A 235 -5.28 -9.03 4.20
N SER A 236 -4.31 -8.12 4.34
CA SER A 236 -4.09 -7.09 3.31
C SER A 236 -3.56 -7.66 2.00
N HIS A 237 -2.81 -8.77 2.03
CA HIS A 237 -2.38 -9.47 0.82
C HIS A 237 -3.55 -10.21 0.14
N PHE A 238 -4.45 -10.82 0.92
CA PHE A 238 -5.68 -11.40 0.39
C PHE A 238 -6.55 -10.35 -0.33
N ILE A 239 -6.76 -9.21 0.34
CA ILE A 239 -7.52 -8.08 -0.23
C ILE A 239 -6.85 -7.56 -1.52
N ALA A 240 -5.52 -7.46 -1.55
CA ALA A 240 -4.80 -7.10 -2.77
C ALA A 240 -5.06 -8.09 -3.91
N GLY A 241 -5.15 -9.39 -3.61
CA GLY A 241 -5.55 -10.43 -4.57
C GLY A 241 -6.97 -10.24 -5.11
N LEU A 242 -7.95 -9.91 -4.25
CA LEU A 242 -9.31 -9.58 -4.68
C LEU A 242 -9.35 -8.33 -5.56
N ILE A 243 -8.65 -7.27 -5.18
CA ILE A 243 -8.51 -6.04 -5.98
C ILE A 243 -7.93 -6.36 -7.36
N LEU A 244 -6.91 -7.21 -7.42
CA LEU A 244 -6.28 -7.63 -8.67
C LEU A 244 -7.27 -8.38 -9.58
N LEU A 245 -8.10 -9.28 -9.03
CA LEU A 245 -9.14 -9.99 -9.79
C LEU A 245 -10.23 -9.05 -10.30
N ILE A 246 -10.73 -8.15 -9.44
CA ILE A 246 -11.72 -7.13 -9.83
C ILE A 246 -11.14 -6.25 -10.93
N TRP A 247 -9.90 -5.81 -10.77
CA TRP A 247 -9.20 -5.04 -11.78
C TRP A 247 -9.19 -5.79 -13.11
N TYR A 248 -8.79 -7.05 -13.16
CA TYR A 248 -8.75 -7.82 -14.41
C TYR A 248 -10.12 -7.92 -15.10
N ILE A 249 -11.22 -8.09 -14.36
CA ILE A 249 -12.58 -8.17 -14.91
C ILE A 249 -13.06 -6.81 -15.46
N PHE A 250 -12.65 -5.71 -14.83
CA PHE A 250 -13.20 -4.37 -15.09
C PHE A 250 -12.19 -3.36 -15.68
N HIS A 251 -10.96 -3.77 -16.02
CA HIS A 251 -9.91 -2.86 -16.52
C HIS A 251 -10.19 -2.24 -17.89
N ASP A 252 -11.25 -2.64 -18.57
CA ASP A 252 -11.67 -2.03 -19.85
C ASP A 252 -13.08 -1.39 -19.75
N LYS A 253 -13.70 -1.42 -18.56
CA LYS A 253 -15.11 -1.00 -18.37
C LYS A 253 -15.19 0.32 -17.60
N LYS A 254 -15.88 1.29 -18.21
CA LYS A 254 -16.32 2.53 -17.55
C LYS A 254 -17.53 2.23 -16.70
N LEU A 255 -17.45 2.45 -15.38
CA LEU A 255 -18.63 2.42 -14.51
C LEU A 255 -18.90 3.80 -13.87
N ASN A 256 -20.17 4.09 -13.65
CA ASN A 256 -20.66 5.33 -13.03
C ASN A 256 -20.29 5.43 -11.54
N PHE A 257 -20.32 6.65 -10.98
CA PHE A 257 -20.03 6.95 -9.56
C PHE A 257 -20.74 6.03 -8.55
N LYS A 258 -22.00 5.63 -8.82
CA LYS A 258 -22.76 4.69 -7.97
C LYS A 258 -22.04 3.34 -7.74
N HIS A 259 -21.20 2.93 -8.68
CA HIS A 259 -20.41 1.70 -8.57
C HIS A 259 -19.21 1.85 -7.64
N TYR A 260 -18.70 3.06 -7.41
CA TYR A 260 -17.66 3.29 -6.39
C TYR A 260 -18.23 3.11 -4.98
N ILE A 261 -19.47 3.54 -4.76
CA ILE A 261 -20.20 3.27 -3.51
C ILE A 261 -20.41 1.76 -3.35
N PHE A 262 -20.80 1.06 -4.41
CA PHE A 262 -20.97 -0.40 -4.37
C PHE A 262 -19.65 -1.17 -4.18
N LEU A 263 -18.56 -0.74 -4.81
CA LEU A 263 -17.22 -1.31 -4.58
C LEU A 263 -16.74 -1.04 -3.17
N PHE A 264 -16.97 0.17 -2.65
CA PHE A 264 -16.71 0.51 -1.28
C PHE A 264 -17.50 -0.46 -0.38
N LEU A 265 -18.82 -0.57 -0.54
CA LEU A 265 -19.70 -1.47 0.23
C LEU A 265 -19.31 -2.96 0.11
N SER A 266 -18.99 -3.43 -1.10
CA SER A 266 -18.51 -4.78 -1.36
C SER A 266 -17.19 -5.05 -0.63
N PHE A 267 -16.32 -4.03 -0.58
CA PHE A 267 -15.10 -4.09 0.20
C PHE A 267 -15.41 -4.26 1.71
N PHE A 268 -16.43 -3.59 2.28
CA PHE A 268 -16.87 -3.82 3.67
C PHE A 268 -17.24 -5.28 3.91
N ILE A 269 -18.04 -5.87 3.01
CA ILE A 269 -18.49 -7.26 3.13
C ILE A 269 -17.29 -8.21 3.03
N THR A 270 -16.36 -7.96 2.10
CA THR A 270 -15.14 -8.78 1.97
C THR A 270 -14.23 -8.66 3.19
N SER A 271 -14.15 -7.48 3.82
CA SER A 271 -13.38 -7.26 5.04
C SER A 271 -13.93 -8.09 6.21
N VAL A 272 -15.26 -8.14 6.36
CA VAL A 272 -15.95 -8.98 7.36
C VAL A 272 -15.71 -10.46 7.09
N SER A 273 -15.91 -10.92 5.85
CA SER A 273 -15.72 -12.33 5.50
C SER A 273 -14.27 -12.80 5.63
N VAL A 274 -13.30 -11.92 5.38
CA VAL A 274 -11.87 -12.17 5.60
C VAL A 274 -11.55 -12.47 7.06
N ASN A 275 -12.21 -11.82 8.01
CA ASN A 275 -11.97 -12.10 9.43
C ASN A 275 -12.49 -13.48 9.82
N TYR A 276 -13.66 -13.85 9.31
CA TYR A 276 -14.23 -15.18 9.50
C TYR A 276 -13.37 -16.28 8.87
N LEU A 277 -12.89 -16.06 7.63
CA LEU A 277 -12.00 -17.01 6.96
C LEU A 277 -10.66 -17.17 7.69
N ALA A 278 -10.10 -16.07 8.22
CA ALA A 278 -8.85 -16.12 8.98
C ALA A 278 -9.01 -16.77 10.37
N SER A 279 -10.20 -16.74 10.99
CA SER A 279 -10.44 -17.47 12.22
C SER A 279 -10.57 -18.98 12.00
N LEU A 280 -11.09 -19.41 10.84
CA LEU A 280 -11.19 -20.83 10.50
C LEU A 280 -9.82 -21.52 10.37
N SER A 281 -8.75 -20.80 10.04
CA SER A 281 -7.40 -21.35 9.97
C SER A 281 -6.66 -21.42 11.31
N GLY A 282 -7.33 -21.07 12.44
CA GLY A 282 -6.71 -21.00 13.76
C GLY A 282 -5.74 -19.83 13.93
N ALA A 283 -5.58 -18.98 12.91
CA ALA A 283 -4.69 -17.82 12.96
C ALA A 283 -5.15 -16.74 13.94
N ARG A 284 -6.42 -16.79 14.40
CA ARG A 284 -6.96 -15.95 15.47
C ARG A 284 -8.01 -16.68 16.30
N VAL A 285 -8.01 -16.41 17.59
CA VAL A 285 -9.08 -16.81 18.51
C VAL A 285 -10.36 -16.08 18.12
N ILE A 286 -11.46 -16.82 18.03
CA ILE A 286 -12.80 -16.23 17.91
C ILE A 286 -13.12 -15.64 19.29
N ASP A 287 -13.08 -14.31 19.40
CA ASP A 287 -13.63 -13.64 20.58
C ASP A 287 -15.12 -14.02 20.64
N ASN A 288 -15.53 -14.82 21.63
CA ASN A 288 -16.93 -15.21 21.87
C ASN A 288 -17.81 -14.03 22.37
N ILE A 289 -17.39 -12.79 22.12
CA ILE A 289 -18.15 -11.60 22.46
C ILE A 289 -19.24 -11.46 21.40
N GLU A 290 -20.49 -11.66 21.81
CA GLU A 290 -21.64 -11.34 20.97
C GLU A 290 -21.62 -9.85 20.64
N ARG A 291 -21.29 -9.54 19.39
CA ARG A 291 -21.34 -8.19 18.82
C ARG A 291 -22.42 -8.15 17.76
N ASN A 292 -23.18 -7.07 17.72
CA ASN A 292 -24.11 -6.85 16.61
C ASN A 292 -23.33 -6.62 15.28
N PHE A 293 -24.03 -6.63 14.15
CA PHE A 293 -23.39 -6.50 12.83
C PHE A 293 -22.57 -5.20 12.68
N PHE A 294 -23.08 -4.07 13.19
CA PHE A 294 -22.40 -2.76 13.10
C PHE A 294 -21.18 -2.68 14.03
N GLU A 295 -21.27 -3.22 15.25
CA GLU A 295 -20.14 -3.34 16.19
C GLU A 295 -19.03 -4.23 15.63
N ASN A 296 -19.39 -5.32 14.96
CA ASN A 296 -18.41 -6.16 14.27
C ASN A 296 -17.69 -5.39 13.17
N ILE A 297 -18.42 -4.63 12.35
CA ILE A 297 -17.80 -3.78 11.33
C ILE A 297 -16.90 -2.73 11.97
N ALA A 298 -17.37 -2.02 13.00
CA ALA A 298 -16.60 -1.01 13.71
C ALA A 298 -15.30 -1.58 14.29
N TYR A 299 -15.37 -2.74 14.96
CA TYR A 299 -14.20 -3.45 15.49
C TYR A 299 -13.19 -3.81 14.40
N ILE A 300 -13.67 -4.26 13.24
CA ILE A 300 -12.79 -4.61 12.13
C ILE A 300 -12.04 -3.38 11.62
N PHE A 301 -12.74 -2.27 11.41
CA PHE A 301 -12.13 -1.01 10.99
C PHE A 301 -11.14 -0.47 12.00
N TYR A 302 -11.48 -0.53 13.29
CA TYR A 302 -10.59 -0.12 14.38
C TYR A 302 -9.28 -0.91 14.36
N ASN A 303 -9.36 -2.24 14.19
CA ASN A 303 -8.20 -3.12 14.18
C ASN A 303 -7.37 -3.04 12.88
N GLN A 304 -8.02 -2.85 11.72
CA GLN A 304 -7.28 -2.64 10.46
C GLN A 304 -6.63 -1.25 10.40
N GLY A 305 -7.25 -0.24 11.04
CA GLY A 305 -6.79 1.13 11.09
C GLY A 305 -5.56 1.39 11.99
N THR A 306 -4.87 0.35 12.45
CA THR A 306 -3.69 0.46 13.33
C THR A 306 -2.51 1.20 12.68
N SER A 307 -2.45 1.25 11.34
CA SER A 307 -1.40 1.99 10.62
C SER A 307 -1.48 3.50 10.85
N LEU A 308 -2.63 4.02 11.29
CA LEU A 308 -2.76 5.40 11.77
C LEU A 308 -1.77 5.70 12.89
N MET A 309 -1.71 4.82 13.89
CA MET A 309 -0.88 5.02 15.08
C MET A 309 0.59 4.73 14.80
N VAL A 310 0.86 3.84 13.84
CA VAL A 310 2.21 3.66 13.29
C VAL A 310 2.69 4.94 12.58
N PHE A 311 1.80 5.62 11.87
CA PHE A 311 2.13 6.93 11.30
C PHE A 311 2.30 7.98 12.39
N ASP A 312 1.42 8.04 13.38
CA ASP A 312 1.52 8.98 14.50
C ASP A 312 2.85 8.88 15.26
N ILE A 313 3.24 7.67 15.68
CA ILE A 313 4.50 7.47 16.39
C ILE A 313 5.70 7.87 15.52
N SER A 314 5.59 7.70 14.20
CA SER A 314 6.66 8.13 13.29
C SER A 314 6.85 9.65 13.26
N LEU A 315 5.82 10.44 13.61
CA LEU A 315 5.88 11.90 13.66
C LEU A 315 6.62 12.44 14.90
N LYS A 316 6.92 11.60 15.90
CA LYS A 316 7.62 12.00 17.13
C LYS A 316 9.12 12.20 16.92
N TYR A 317 9.69 11.42 16.02
CA TYR A 317 11.12 11.38 15.77
C TYR A 317 11.45 12.23 14.55
N SER A 318 12.52 13.02 14.62
CA SER A 318 13.08 13.76 13.48
C SER A 318 14.51 13.30 13.15
N ASP A 319 15.12 12.51 14.04
CA ASP A 319 16.50 12.05 14.02
C ASP A 319 16.63 10.61 13.51
N TYR A 320 15.87 10.28 12.45
CA TYR A 320 15.96 8.96 11.84
C TYR A 320 17.38 8.68 11.32
N PRO A 321 17.86 7.43 11.44
CA PRO A 321 19.22 7.09 11.05
C PRO A 321 19.42 7.19 9.53
N ILE A 322 20.57 7.76 9.14
CA ILE A 322 20.94 8.07 7.75
C ILE A 322 20.93 6.81 6.85
N LEU A 323 21.37 5.66 7.38
CA LEU A 323 21.45 4.41 6.61
C LEU A 323 20.05 3.88 6.25
N GLY A 324 19.03 4.25 7.01
CA GLY A 324 17.64 3.95 6.69
C GLY A 324 17.16 4.68 5.42
N PHE A 325 17.59 5.92 5.19
CA PHE A 325 17.27 6.66 3.96
C PHE A 325 17.80 5.93 2.73
N TRP A 326 19.06 5.51 2.80
CA TRP A 326 19.71 4.74 1.75
C TRP A 326 19.04 3.39 1.51
N LYS A 327 18.63 2.69 2.57
CA LYS A 327 17.88 1.42 2.45
C LYS A 327 16.54 1.60 1.74
N VAL A 328 15.85 2.71 1.97
CA VAL A 328 14.56 2.93 1.32
C VAL A 328 14.71 3.23 -0.17
N ILE A 329 15.74 3.99 -0.56
CA ILE A 329 16.03 4.33 -1.96
C ILE A 329 16.67 3.15 -2.72
N PHE A 330 17.56 2.41 -2.06
CA PHE A 330 18.28 1.25 -2.59
C PHE A 330 17.97 0.01 -1.75
N PRO A 331 16.77 -0.59 -1.90
CA PRO A 331 16.42 -1.80 -1.17
C PRO A 331 17.44 -2.91 -1.46
N GLY A 332 18.01 -3.50 -0.40
CA GLY A 332 19.07 -4.51 -0.51
C GLY A 332 20.46 -3.99 -0.14
N ILE A 333 20.66 -2.67 -0.06
CA ILE A 333 21.95 -2.08 0.31
C ILE A 333 22.45 -2.51 1.70
N GLN A 334 21.53 -2.95 2.58
CA GLN A 334 21.88 -3.44 3.92
C GLN A 334 22.86 -4.62 3.92
N VAL A 335 22.95 -5.39 2.82
CA VAL A 335 23.96 -6.45 2.67
C VAL A 335 25.38 -5.86 2.75
N PHE A 336 25.58 -4.64 2.21
CA PHE A 336 26.86 -3.95 2.29
C PHE A 336 27.13 -3.37 3.68
N TYR A 337 26.10 -3.04 4.46
CA TYR A 337 26.27 -2.53 5.83
C TYR A 337 26.96 -3.55 6.74
N ASN A 338 26.62 -4.84 6.57
CA ASN A 338 27.27 -5.93 7.29
C ASN A 338 28.79 -6.00 7.01
N ILE A 339 29.24 -5.65 5.79
CA ILE A 339 30.67 -5.61 5.43
C ILE A 339 31.41 -4.54 6.25
N PHE A 340 30.73 -3.46 6.61
CA PHE A 340 31.26 -2.39 7.45
C PHE A 340 31.02 -2.63 8.96
N GLY A 341 30.60 -3.84 9.36
CA GLY A 341 30.35 -4.19 10.76
C GLY A 341 29.06 -3.59 11.35
N ILE A 342 28.18 -3.04 10.52
CA ILE A 342 26.89 -2.46 10.97
C ILE A 342 25.82 -3.55 10.87
N THR A 343 25.50 -4.16 12.00
CA THR A 343 24.54 -5.28 12.09
C THR A 343 23.24 -4.90 12.79
N ASP A 344 23.22 -3.79 13.53
CA ASP A 344 22.09 -3.38 14.35
C ASP A 344 20.94 -2.82 13.50
N ARG A 345 19.77 -3.49 13.54
CA ARG A 345 18.58 -3.11 12.75
C ARG A 345 18.14 -1.67 12.99
N LYS A 346 18.25 -1.18 14.22
CA LYS A 346 17.89 0.20 14.57
C LYS A 346 18.68 1.24 13.76
N ASP A 347 19.85 0.89 13.23
CA ASP A 347 20.73 1.84 12.53
C ASP A 347 20.36 1.97 11.05
N PHE A 348 19.61 1.02 10.49
CA PHE A 348 19.23 1.05 9.07
C PHE A 348 17.75 0.75 8.79
N ASN A 349 16.94 0.50 9.81
CA ASN A 349 15.50 0.28 9.67
C ASN A 349 14.71 1.20 10.61
N TRP A 350 13.97 2.15 10.03
CA TRP A 350 13.22 3.14 10.80
C TRP A 350 12.14 2.54 11.70
N SER A 351 11.47 1.47 11.27
CA SER A 351 10.50 0.82 12.15
C SER A 351 11.16 0.15 13.36
N SER A 352 12.34 -0.44 13.18
CA SER A 352 13.15 -1.01 14.26
C SER A 352 13.76 0.07 15.16
N TYR A 353 14.14 1.22 14.60
CA TYR A 353 14.61 2.39 15.36
C TYR A 353 13.55 2.87 16.35
N VAL A 354 12.29 2.99 15.91
CA VAL A 354 11.18 3.39 16.79
C VAL A 354 10.97 2.36 17.91
N VAL A 355 10.94 1.06 17.60
CA VAL A 355 10.79 0.03 18.65
C VAL A 355 11.95 0.08 19.64
N TYR A 356 13.18 0.27 19.17
CA TYR A 356 14.34 0.40 20.06
C TYR A 356 14.20 1.56 21.06
N LYS A 357 13.64 2.69 20.62
CA LYS A 357 13.40 3.87 21.46
C LYS A 357 12.22 3.71 22.41
N GLU A 358 11.11 3.14 21.95
CA GLU A 358 9.86 3.03 22.73
C GLU A 358 9.83 1.79 23.64
N ASN A 359 10.35 0.66 23.19
CA ASN A 359 10.36 -0.60 23.93
C ASN A 359 11.59 -1.45 23.57
N TYR A 360 12.69 -1.19 24.26
CA TYR A 360 13.96 -1.89 24.07
C TYR A 360 13.83 -3.41 24.24
N ALA A 361 13.07 -3.89 25.23
CA ALA A 361 12.88 -5.32 25.46
C ALA A 361 12.20 -6.00 24.26
N ALA A 362 11.17 -5.36 23.69
CA ALA A 362 10.53 -5.88 22.48
C ALA A 362 11.45 -5.87 21.26
N TYR A 363 12.30 -4.84 21.11
CA TYR A 363 13.31 -4.78 20.05
C TYR A 363 14.30 -5.96 20.16
N MET A 364 14.81 -6.23 21.36
CA MET A 364 15.74 -7.34 21.61
C MET A 364 15.10 -8.70 21.32
N ASN A 365 13.79 -8.84 21.52
CA ASN A 365 13.02 -10.03 21.17
C ASN A 365 12.71 -10.16 19.67
N GLY A 366 13.35 -9.36 18.80
CA GLY A 366 13.12 -9.48 17.36
C GLY A 366 11.94 -8.67 16.83
N ASN A 367 11.11 -8.05 17.66
CA ASN A 367 9.88 -7.38 17.21
C ASN A 367 10.17 -6.16 16.32
N GLY A 368 9.41 -6.04 15.24
CA GLY A 368 9.40 -4.86 14.37
C GLY A 368 8.03 -4.18 14.40
N LEU A 369 8.01 -2.86 14.49
CA LEU A 369 6.80 -2.09 14.25
C LEU A 369 6.42 -2.19 12.76
N GLY A 370 5.14 -2.10 12.47
CA GLY A 370 4.68 -1.82 11.11
C GLY A 370 5.27 -0.50 10.58
N TRP A 371 5.04 -0.20 9.31
CA TRP A 371 5.44 1.09 8.72
C TRP A 371 4.35 1.60 7.77
N SER A 372 4.54 2.77 7.18
CA SER A 372 3.65 3.26 6.12
C SER A 372 4.40 4.14 5.13
N ILE A 373 3.87 4.25 3.91
CA ILE A 373 4.39 5.19 2.90
C ILE A 373 4.43 6.64 3.41
N TYR A 374 3.46 7.04 4.24
CA TYR A 374 3.41 8.40 4.77
C TYR A 374 4.45 8.62 5.86
N SER A 375 4.80 7.58 6.62
CA SER A 375 5.95 7.59 7.52
C SER A 375 7.26 7.75 6.75
N ASP A 376 7.41 7.09 5.59
CA ASP A 376 8.58 7.33 4.71
C ASP A 376 8.62 8.79 4.23
N PHE A 377 7.50 9.32 3.74
CA PHE A 377 7.44 10.71 3.27
C PHE A 377 7.77 11.71 4.38
N TYR A 378 7.33 11.43 5.61
CA TYR A 378 7.68 12.25 6.76
C TYR A 378 9.17 12.16 7.08
N ALA A 379 9.75 10.96 7.14
CA ALA A 379 11.18 10.78 7.36
C ALA A 379 12.03 11.50 6.30
N PHE A 380 11.69 11.36 5.01
CA PHE A 380 12.34 12.09 3.90
C PHE A 380 12.12 13.61 3.92
N SER A 381 11.10 14.08 4.64
CA SER A 381 10.88 15.51 4.85
C SER A 381 11.68 16.11 6.00
N PHE A 382 12.36 15.29 6.82
CA PHE A 382 13.09 15.73 8.01
C PHE A 382 12.22 16.55 8.98
N GLY A 383 10.91 16.25 9.04
CA GLY A 383 9.93 17.01 9.82
C GLY A 383 9.49 18.35 9.20
N PHE A 384 10.03 18.74 8.04
CA PHE A 384 9.68 19.99 7.37
C PHE A 384 8.41 19.85 6.52
N ILE A 385 7.28 20.38 7.04
CA ILE A 385 5.94 20.24 6.44
C ILE A 385 5.88 20.61 4.94
N PRO A 386 6.47 21.73 4.47
CA PRO A 386 6.43 22.06 3.04
C PRO A 386 7.08 20.98 2.16
N LEU A 387 8.19 20.38 2.60
CA LEU A 387 8.86 19.30 1.86
C LEU A 387 8.00 18.03 1.87
N PHE A 388 7.35 17.70 2.99
CA PHE A 388 6.39 16.61 3.06
C PHE A 388 5.27 16.76 2.01
N CYS A 389 4.66 17.95 1.93
CA CYS A 389 3.63 18.27 0.95
C CYS A 389 4.14 18.15 -0.51
N VAL A 390 5.36 18.61 -0.77
CA VAL A 390 6.00 18.47 -2.09
C VAL A 390 6.19 16.99 -2.46
N ILE A 391 6.66 16.15 -1.53
CA ILE A 391 6.86 14.71 -1.77
C ILE A 391 5.53 14.04 -2.15
N ILE A 392 4.45 14.30 -1.40
CA ILE A 392 3.11 13.76 -1.70
C ILE A 392 2.62 14.23 -3.07
N PHE A 393 2.78 15.51 -3.36
CA PHE A 393 2.41 16.07 -4.66
C PHE A 393 3.18 15.41 -5.80
N CYS A 394 4.50 15.25 -5.67
CA CYS A 394 5.35 14.59 -6.65
C CYS A 394 4.97 13.11 -6.85
N PHE A 395 4.69 12.39 -5.77
CA PHE A 395 4.23 11.01 -5.83
C PHE A 395 2.87 10.90 -6.55
N SER A 396 1.93 11.77 -6.23
CA SER A 396 0.63 11.84 -6.89
C SER A 396 0.76 12.20 -8.39
N ARG A 397 1.65 13.14 -8.74
CA ARG A 397 1.99 13.46 -10.13
C ARG A 397 2.62 12.29 -10.87
N PHE A 398 3.46 11.50 -10.21
CA PHE A 398 4.02 10.27 -10.79
C PHE A 398 2.92 9.27 -11.13
N ILE A 399 1.96 9.04 -10.22
CA ILE A 399 0.80 8.17 -10.47
C ILE A 399 0.00 8.67 -11.69
N LEU A 400 -0.29 9.96 -11.74
CA LEU A 400 -1.04 10.54 -12.86
C LEU A 400 -0.27 10.41 -14.18
N LYS A 401 1.05 10.60 -14.19
CA LYS A 401 1.91 10.40 -15.37
C LYS A 401 1.87 8.96 -15.88
N VAL A 402 1.93 7.99 -14.96
CA VAL A 402 1.88 6.56 -15.30
C VAL A 402 0.55 6.19 -15.96
N ILE A 403 -0.58 6.67 -15.43
CA ILE A 403 -1.92 6.34 -15.95
C ILE A 403 -2.22 7.06 -17.26
N THR A 404 -1.72 8.29 -17.44
CA THR A 404 -1.97 9.08 -18.65
C THR A 404 -1.08 8.68 -19.82
N SER A 405 0.06 8.04 -19.56
CA SER A 405 0.98 7.64 -20.61
C SER A 405 0.51 6.39 -21.35
N LYS A 406 0.57 6.43 -22.68
CA LYS A 406 0.29 5.28 -23.56
C LYS A 406 1.52 4.39 -23.80
N ASN A 407 2.65 4.68 -23.16
CA ASN A 407 3.88 3.89 -23.34
C ASN A 407 3.72 2.50 -22.70
N LEU A 408 4.18 1.46 -23.39
CA LEU A 408 4.23 0.08 -22.91
C LEU A 408 4.90 -0.03 -21.53
N TYR A 409 5.99 0.71 -21.31
CA TYR A 409 6.69 0.74 -20.01
C TYR A 409 5.76 1.21 -18.88
N PHE A 410 5.05 2.32 -19.09
CA PHE A 410 4.12 2.85 -18.09
C PHE A 410 2.90 1.94 -17.92
N ASN A 411 2.47 1.23 -18.97
CA ASN A 411 1.38 0.26 -18.88
C ASN A 411 1.73 -0.91 -17.95
N GLY A 412 2.98 -1.41 -17.97
CA GLY A 412 3.44 -2.39 -17.00
C GLY A 412 3.49 -1.84 -15.56
N ILE A 413 3.93 -0.59 -15.39
CA ILE A 413 3.94 0.07 -14.07
C ILE A 413 2.53 0.16 -13.48
N VAL A 414 1.48 0.41 -14.29
CA VAL A 414 0.09 0.38 -13.81
C VAL A 414 -0.21 -0.92 -13.06
N LEU A 415 0.21 -2.07 -13.60
CA LEU A 415 -0.02 -3.36 -12.93
C LEU A 415 0.75 -3.49 -11.61
N ILE A 416 2.00 -3.00 -11.57
CA ILE A 416 2.80 -2.96 -10.34
C ILE A 416 2.09 -2.12 -9.29
N MET A 417 1.55 -0.97 -9.67
CA MET A 417 0.79 -0.12 -8.75
C MET A 417 -0.49 -0.82 -8.24
N ILE A 418 -1.27 -1.44 -9.12
CA ILE A 418 -2.50 -2.16 -8.72
C ILE A 418 -2.20 -3.28 -7.72
N THR A 419 -1.09 -4.00 -7.89
CA THR A 419 -0.70 -5.10 -7.00
C THR A 419 -0.14 -4.67 -5.64
N THR A 420 0.36 -3.43 -5.52
CA THR A 420 1.13 -2.98 -4.34
C THR A 420 0.50 -1.81 -3.58
N PHE A 421 -0.26 -0.94 -4.24
CA PHE A 421 -0.72 0.32 -3.64
C PHE A 421 -1.71 0.14 -2.49
N PHE A 422 -2.42 -0.99 -2.42
CA PHE A 422 -3.27 -1.26 -1.26
C PHE A 422 -2.42 -1.46 -0.01
N THR A 423 -1.39 -2.31 -0.10
CA THR A 423 -0.55 -2.72 1.03
C THR A 423 0.48 -1.66 1.43
N ILE A 424 0.86 -0.75 0.52
CA ILE A 424 1.84 0.32 0.78
C ILE A 424 1.41 1.30 1.88
N ASN A 425 0.11 1.40 2.18
CA ASN A 425 -0.38 2.20 3.30
C ASN A 425 -0.01 1.61 4.67
N ARG A 426 0.50 0.37 4.71
CA ARG A 426 1.01 -0.32 5.91
C ARG A 426 2.40 -0.93 5.71
N SER A 427 3.15 -0.44 4.71
CA SER A 427 4.53 -0.86 4.45
C SER A 427 5.35 0.31 3.92
N SER A 428 6.68 0.14 3.87
CA SER A 428 7.55 1.12 3.24
C SER A 428 7.41 1.15 1.71
N ILE A 429 7.66 2.31 1.10
CA ILE A 429 7.78 2.50 -0.35
C ILE A 429 8.97 1.75 -0.97
N SER A 430 9.96 1.38 -0.15
CA SER A 430 11.13 0.60 -0.56
C SER A 430 10.75 -0.65 -1.36
N GLY A 431 9.74 -1.41 -0.91
CA GLY A 431 9.28 -2.61 -1.62
C GLY A 431 8.76 -2.30 -3.04
N PHE A 432 8.04 -1.19 -3.21
CA PHE A 432 7.58 -0.73 -4.52
C PHE A 432 8.73 -0.26 -5.41
N ILE A 433 9.68 0.52 -4.85
CA ILE A 433 10.90 0.96 -5.55
C ILE A 433 11.69 -0.25 -6.05
N PHE A 434 11.85 -1.28 -5.21
CA PHE A 434 12.57 -2.49 -5.57
C PHE A 434 11.93 -3.21 -6.78
N ILE A 435 10.61 -3.37 -6.76
CA ILE A 435 9.87 -3.98 -7.88
C ILE A 435 10.05 -3.14 -9.16
N LEU A 436 10.02 -1.81 -9.05
CA LEU A 436 10.26 -0.91 -10.18
C LEU A 436 11.67 -1.07 -10.75
N ILE A 437 12.70 -1.18 -9.89
CA ILE A 437 14.09 -1.39 -10.34
C ILE A 437 14.19 -2.71 -11.12
N ILE A 438 13.69 -3.82 -10.57
CA ILE A 438 13.69 -5.13 -11.25
C ILE A 438 12.89 -5.07 -12.55
N TYR A 439 11.70 -4.47 -12.56
CA TYR A 439 10.90 -4.28 -13.76
C TYR A 439 11.63 -3.46 -14.82
N THR A 440 12.31 -2.38 -14.44
CA THR A 440 13.07 -1.53 -15.36
C THR A 440 14.22 -2.31 -15.99
N LEU A 441 15.00 -3.05 -15.19
CA LEU A 441 16.10 -3.88 -15.68
C LEU A 441 15.59 -4.95 -16.65
N MET A 442 14.51 -5.65 -16.30
CA MET A 442 13.91 -6.64 -17.18
C MET A 442 13.36 -6.01 -18.47
N TYR A 443 12.70 -4.85 -18.38
CA TYR A 443 12.20 -4.12 -19.55
C TYR A 443 13.34 -3.77 -20.51
N LEU A 444 14.43 -3.18 -20.01
CA LEU A 444 15.61 -2.81 -20.80
C LEU A 444 16.24 -4.04 -21.47
N PHE A 445 16.38 -5.14 -20.75
CA PHE A 445 17.00 -6.37 -21.26
C PHE A 445 16.16 -7.09 -22.32
N PHE A 446 14.86 -7.27 -22.07
CA PHE A 446 14.01 -8.08 -22.93
C PHE A 446 13.40 -7.29 -24.09
N VAL A 447 12.95 -6.07 -23.83
CA VAL A 447 12.19 -5.27 -24.80
C VAL A 447 13.14 -4.46 -25.70
N ARG A 448 14.31 -4.04 -25.22
CA ARG A 448 15.37 -3.30 -25.95
C ARG A 448 14.83 -2.08 -26.71
N LEU A 449 14.93 -0.91 -26.10
CA LEU A 449 14.84 0.36 -26.81
C LEU A 449 16.02 0.42 -27.80
N LYS A 450 15.75 0.36 -29.11
CA LYS A 450 16.72 0.92 -30.07
C LYS A 450 16.70 2.43 -29.84
N TRP A 451 17.64 2.93 -29.05
CA TRP A 451 18.00 4.34 -29.10
C TRP A 451 18.56 4.56 -30.51
N LYS A 452 17.86 5.36 -31.32
CA LYS A 452 18.45 5.90 -32.54
C LYS A 452 19.32 7.08 -32.15
#